data_AF-A0A2N2PPT6-F1
#
_entry.id   AF-A0A2N2PPT6-F1
#
_cell.length_a   1.000
_cell.length_b   1.000
_cell.length_c   1.000
_cell.angle_alpha   90.00
_cell.angle_beta   90.00
_cell.angle_gamma   90.00
#
_symmetry.space_group_name_H-M   'P 1'
#
loop_
_entity.id
_entity.type
_entity.pdbx_description
1 polymer ?
#
loop_
_entity_poly.entity_id
_entity_poly.type
_entity_poly.pdbx_seq_one_letter_code
_entity_poly.pdbx_strand_id
1 'polypeptide(L)'
;MTLLINSKPLSFQDVIMRLERYWADQGCLIWQPYSEKVGAGTANPATILRVLGPEPWNVAYVEPSYRPDDGRYAENPNRMQMHTQYQVILKPAPENAQELYLGSLAAIGIDRDQHDIRFVEDNWASPALGAWGLGWEVWLDGLEITQYTYFQQAGGVPLDPVPVEYTYGLERIVMYLQRVKEVWQIDWDGRRTYGDLLRTPEVEHCVYDFQVADVARLKQMYDIFEAEARNALAHRLVIPAHDYVLRCSHTFNLLDSRGAIGVTERAHYFARMRDLAREVSLAYVEQRQREEYPWLEESGVRSQESGNRQTQGEMVPSSPVPVAQAPSSYLLEIGAEELPAHDVVDAIGQLKAAAPKMLDDLRLAHGAITVTGTPRRLMVLVEALAPRQTDEETLVKGPPAERAFEPDGAATRAAIGFAAKQGVAIDQLEIREAGGGRYVYAVVRKTGRPTPEVLAEALPGLVSGIRFGKTMRWNATGVAFSRPVRWLVSLLGDEIVPFEYAGLTAGRTTHGPRAAGSPALDVASADAYLPLMAAQQVIVDREARRAEIARQVAELAAEVGGSVPDDPGLLDEVTDLVEQPTAVRGSFADDYLRLPKEVLITVMKKHQRYFPVVGKLGDGKL
;
A
#
# COMPACT_ATOMS: atom_id res chain seq x y z
N MET A 1 1.33 13.84 -40.06
CA MET A 1 0.31 13.14 -40.86
C MET A 1 0.56 11.65 -40.69
N THR A 2 0.22 11.15 -39.50
CA THR A 2 0.44 9.75 -39.09
C THR A 2 -0.83 8.99 -39.43
N LEU A 3 -0.70 7.89 -40.17
CA LEU A 3 -1.80 7.01 -40.51
C LEU A 3 -2.53 6.58 -39.23
N LEU A 4 -3.76 7.07 -39.06
CA LEU A 4 -4.78 6.42 -38.24
C LEU A 4 -5.05 5.06 -38.89
N ILE A 5 -4.24 4.06 -38.56
CA ILE A 5 -4.67 2.67 -38.73
C ILE A 5 -5.83 2.53 -37.77
N ASN A 6 -7.04 2.58 -38.33
CA ASN A 6 -8.28 2.27 -37.65
C ASN A 6 -8.26 0.76 -37.33
N SER A 7 -7.39 0.35 -36.41
CA SER A 7 -7.35 -1.03 -35.93
C SER A 7 -8.63 -1.23 -35.12
N LYS A 8 -9.44 -2.19 -35.56
CA LYS A 8 -10.62 -2.62 -34.82
C LYS A 8 -10.23 -2.84 -33.34
N PRO A 9 -11.00 -2.34 -32.35
CA PRO A 9 -10.70 -2.58 -30.95
C PRO A 9 -10.65 -4.08 -30.67
N LEU A 10 -9.86 -4.48 -29.67
CA LEU A 10 -9.69 -5.89 -29.32
C LEU A 10 -11.03 -6.51 -28.93
N SER A 11 -11.28 -7.74 -29.38
CA SER A 11 -12.42 -8.53 -28.91
C SER A 11 -12.19 -8.99 -27.47
N PHE A 12 -13.26 -9.41 -26.78
CA PHE A 12 -13.16 -9.91 -25.40
C PHE A 12 -12.16 -11.07 -25.28
N GLN A 13 -12.19 -12.03 -26.22
CA GLN A 13 -11.25 -13.14 -26.22
C GLN A 13 -9.80 -12.70 -26.53
N ASP A 14 -9.60 -11.68 -27.37
CA ASP A 14 -8.25 -11.19 -27.68
C ASP A 14 -7.61 -10.53 -26.44
N VAL A 15 -8.41 -9.82 -25.64
CA VAL A 15 -7.95 -9.24 -24.36
C VAL A 15 -7.51 -10.34 -23.40
N ILE A 16 -8.29 -11.41 -23.25
CA ILE A 16 -7.91 -12.58 -22.43
C ILE A 16 -6.58 -13.17 -22.92
N MET A 17 -6.47 -13.50 -24.21
CA MET A 17 -5.27 -14.12 -24.77
C MET A 17 -4.02 -13.23 -24.62
N ARG A 18 -4.18 -11.91 -24.72
CA ARG A 18 -3.07 -10.96 -24.50
C ARG A 18 -2.65 -10.88 -23.05
N LEU A 19 -3.57 -10.91 -22.10
CA LEU A 19 -3.23 -10.97 -20.68
C LEU A 19 -2.53 -12.29 -20.33
N GLU A 20 -3.05 -13.42 -20.81
CA GLU A 20 -2.38 -14.72 -20.67
C GLU A 20 -0.97 -14.71 -21.23
N ARG A 21 -0.78 -14.15 -22.42
CA ARG A 21 0.55 -14.03 -23.00
C ARG A 21 1.46 -13.13 -22.17
N TYR A 22 0.97 -11.94 -21.79
CA TYR A 22 1.74 -10.99 -21.01
C TYR A 22 2.22 -11.59 -19.69
N TRP A 23 1.33 -12.21 -18.92
CA TRP A 23 1.67 -12.78 -17.62
C TRP A 23 2.49 -14.05 -17.73
N ALA A 24 2.30 -14.87 -18.77
CA ALA A 24 3.20 -15.97 -19.07
C ALA A 24 4.63 -15.47 -19.34
N ASP A 25 4.76 -14.36 -20.08
CA ASP A 25 6.05 -13.71 -20.36
C ASP A 25 6.67 -13.08 -19.10
N GLN A 26 5.88 -12.74 -18.08
CA GLN A 26 6.36 -12.34 -16.73
C GLN A 26 6.65 -13.53 -15.81
N GLY A 27 6.57 -14.78 -16.30
CA GLY A 27 6.89 -15.98 -15.54
C GLY A 27 5.74 -16.55 -14.71
N CYS A 28 4.50 -16.15 -14.96
CA CYS A 28 3.33 -16.81 -14.35
C CYS A 28 3.02 -18.15 -15.01
N LEU A 29 2.65 -19.12 -14.20
CA LEU A 29 1.91 -20.28 -14.67
C LEU A 29 0.51 -19.81 -15.13
N ILE A 30 0.08 -20.21 -16.34
CA ILE A 30 -1.28 -19.94 -16.80
C ILE A 30 -2.20 -21.06 -16.32
N TRP A 31 -3.03 -20.74 -15.33
CA TRP A 31 -3.98 -21.67 -14.71
C TRP A 31 -5.33 -21.63 -15.43
N GLN A 32 -6.25 -22.51 -15.03
CA GLN A 32 -7.57 -22.63 -15.63
C GLN A 32 -8.66 -22.19 -14.63
N PRO A 33 -9.82 -21.71 -15.12
CA PRO A 33 -10.99 -21.50 -14.30
C PRO A 33 -11.29 -22.71 -13.42
N TYR A 34 -11.69 -22.47 -12.17
CA TYR A 34 -12.02 -23.58 -11.28
C TYR A 34 -13.40 -24.15 -11.63
N SER A 35 -13.57 -25.47 -11.46
CA SER A 35 -14.82 -26.14 -11.83
C SER A 35 -15.96 -25.87 -10.85
N GLU A 36 -15.66 -25.43 -9.63
CA GLU A 36 -16.66 -25.04 -8.63
C GLU A 36 -17.02 -23.56 -8.78
N LYS A 37 -18.28 -23.19 -8.49
CA LYS A 37 -18.71 -21.79 -8.54
C LYS A 37 -18.05 -20.99 -7.42
N VAL A 38 -17.25 -20.01 -7.81
CA VAL A 38 -16.58 -19.07 -6.90
C VAL A 38 -17.11 -17.65 -7.08
N GLY A 39 -17.06 -16.83 -6.03
CA GLY A 39 -17.46 -15.42 -6.11
C GLY A 39 -16.34 -14.46 -6.56
N ALA A 40 -15.10 -14.96 -6.60
CA ALA A 40 -13.90 -14.27 -7.05
C ALA A 40 -12.77 -15.29 -7.31
N GLY A 41 -11.80 -14.91 -8.16
CA GLY A 41 -10.55 -15.64 -8.43
C GLY A 41 -9.77 -15.96 -7.16
N THR A 42 -9.87 -15.13 -6.13
CA THR A 42 -9.26 -15.36 -4.82
C THR A 42 -9.63 -16.72 -4.21
N ALA A 43 -10.87 -17.19 -4.40
CA ALA A 43 -11.35 -18.42 -3.77
C ALA A 43 -10.87 -19.71 -4.49
N ASN A 44 -10.35 -19.60 -5.71
CA ASN A 44 -9.73 -20.72 -6.42
C ASN A 44 -8.52 -21.23 -5.60
N PRO A 45 -8.32 -22.55 -5.46
CA PRO A 45 -7.19 -23.11 -4.72
C PRO A 45 -5.82 -22.65 -5.26
N ALA A 46 -5.72 -22.28 -6.55
CA ALA A 46 -4.52 -21.67 -7.13
C ALA A 46 -4.19 -20.29 -6.54
N THR A 47 -5.12 -19.66 -5.83
CA THR A 47 -4.87 -18.46 -5.01
C THR A 47 -4.90 -18.81 -3.52
N ILE A 48 -6.09 -19.03 -2.93
CA ILE A 48 -6.25 -19.05 -1.46
C ILE A 48 -5.39 -20.08 -0.73
N LEU A 49 -5.11 -21.23 -1.36
CA LEU A 49 -4.23 -22.25 -0.78
C LEU A 49 -2.76 -21.97 -1.11
N ARG A 50 -2.44 -21.61 -2.35
CA ARG A 50 -1.04 -21.41 -2.81
C ARG A 50 -0.38 -20.17 -2.22
N VAL A 51 -1.16 -19.18 -1.78
CA VAL A 51 -0.59 -18.04 -1.04
C VAL A 51 -0.07 -18.44 0.34
N LEU A 52 -0.50 -19.58 0.89
CA LEU A 52 -0.06 -20.08 2.20
C LEU A 52 1.34 -20.72 2.12
N GLY A 53 2.04 -20.69 3.25
CA GLY A 53 3.38 -21.28 3.38
C GLY A 53 4.48 -20.50 2.66
N PRO A 54 5.73 -20.98 2.71
CA PRO A 54 6.90 -20.23 2.25
C PRO A 54 7.19 -20.38 0.75
N GLU A 55 6.55 -21.32 0.06
CA GLU A 55 6.84 -21.62 -1.35
C GLU A 55 6.48 -20.43 -2.26
N PRO A 56 7.36 -20.05 -3.21
CA PRO A 56 7.06 -19.05 -4.22
C PRO A 56 5.94 -19.54 -5.15
N TRP A 57 5.16 -18.61 -5.69
CA TRP A 57 4.03 -18.94 -6.56
C TRP A 57 3.62 -17.75 -7.42
N ASN A 58 3.80 -17.88 -8.74
CA ASN A 58 3.33 -16.91 -9.72
C ASN A 58 2.30 -17.58 -10.64
N VAL A 59 1.08 -17.07 -10.66
CA VAL A 59 -0.01 -17.66 -11.44
C VAL A 59 -0.90 -16.57 -12.03
N ALA A 60 -1.44 -16.82 -13.22
CA ALA A 60 -2.44 -15.96 -13.86
C ALA A 60 -3.53 -16.82 -14.51
N TYR A 61 -4.80 -16.39 -14.45
CA TYR A 61 -5.92 -17.14 -15.03
C TYR A 61 -7.19 -16.31 -15.15
N VAL A 62 -8.09 -16.76 -16.03
CA VAL A 62 -9.48 -16.31 -16.07
C VAL A 62 -10.29 -17.01 -14.97
N GLU A 63 -11.19 -16.28 -14.30
CA GLU A 63 -12.15 -16.85 -13.36
C GLU A 63 -13.57 -16.29 -13.56
N PRO A 64 -14.50 -17.09 -14.13
CA PRO A 64 -15.92 -16.80 -14.09
C PRO A 64 -16.41 -16.76 -12.64
N SER A 65 -16.84 -15.58 -12.21
CA SER A 65 -17.17 -15.27 -10.83
C SER A 65 -18.67 -15.03 -10.66
N TYR A 66 -19.29 -15.78 -9.76
CA TYR A 66 -20.72 -15.84 -9.53
C TYR A 66 -21.11 -15.12 -8.24
N ARG A 67 -21.89 -14.04 -8.38
CA ARG A 67 -22.45 -13.21 -7.32
C ARG A 67 -23.97 -13.11 -7.53
N PRO A 68 -24.76 -14.08 -7.01
CA PRO A 68 -26.21 -14.11 -7.18
C PRO A 68 -26.92 -12.77 -6.88
N ASP A 69 -26.48 -12.05 -5.85
CA ASP A 69 -27.08 -10.77 -5.43
C ASP A 69 -26.86 -9.63 -6.43
N ASP A 70 -25.91 -9.80 -7.34
CA ASP A 70 -25.59 -8.85 -8.41
C ASP A 70 -26.48 -9.05 -9.65
N GLY A 71 -27.29 -10.10 -9.73
CA GLY A 71 -28.16 -10.37 -10.87
C GLY A 71 -29.15 -9.24 -11.18
N ARG A 72 -29.29 -8.83 -12.43
CA ARG A 72 -30.19 -7.73 -12.84
C ARG A 72 -31.00 -8.02 -14.11
N TYR A 73 -31.35 -9.29 -14.35
CA TYR A 73 -32.19 -9.74 -15.47
C TYR A 73 -31.71 -9.24 -16.86
N ALA A 74 -30.40 -9.00 -16.99
CA ALA A 74 -29.79 -8.36 -18.16
C ALA A 74 -30.45 -7.03 -18.61
N GLU A 75 -30.99 -6.28 -17.64
CA GLU A 75 -31.52 -4.93 -17.82
C GLU A 75 -30.52 -3.86 -17.36
N ASN A 76 -29.56 -4.23 -16.51
CA ASN A 76 -28.50 -3.33 -16.08
C ASN A 76 -27.33 -3.33 -17.09
N PRO A 77 -26.74 -2.15 -17.40
CA PRO A 77 -25.63 -2.06 -18.35
C PRO A 77 -24.28 -2.57 -17.81
N ASN A 78 -24.09 -2.65 -16.49
CA ASN A 78 -22.79 -2.88 -15.85
C ASN A 78 -22.81 -3.96 -14.76
N ARG A 79 -23.98 -4.50 -14.40
CA ARG A 79 -24.13 -5.44 -13.29
C ARG A 79 -24.89 -6.68 -13.74
N MET A 80 -24.37 -7.83 -13.33
CA MET A 80 -24.79 -9.18 -13.74
C MET A 80 -24.36 -10.18 -12.65
N GLN A 81 -25.02 -11.33 -12.56
CA GLN A 81 -24.65 -12.32 -11.53
C GLN A 81 -23.36 -13.06 -11.86
N MET A 82 -23.04 -13.28 -13.13
CA MET A 82 -21.76 -13.87 -13.54
C MET A 82 -20.95 -12.86 -14.35
N HIS A 83 -19.74 -12.59 -13.89
CA HIS A 83 -18.76 -11.74 -14.57
C HIS A 83 -17.40 -12.44 -14.62
N THR A 84 -16.52 -12.00 -15.50
CA THR A 84 -15.25 -12.65 -15.76
C THR A 84 -14.12 -11.86 -15.15
N GLN A 85 -13.48 -12.44 -14.14
CA GLN A 85 -12.26 -11.89 -13.58
C GLN A 85 -11.06 -12.39 -14.38
N TYR A 86 -10.04 -11.56 -14.48
CA TYR A 86 -8.67 -12.05 -14.71
C TYR A 86 -7.93 -11.92 -13.39
N GLN A 87 -7.30 -13.00 -12.95
CA GLN A 87 -6.69 -13.14 -11.64
C GLN A 87 -5.20 -13.34 -11.81
N VAL A 88 -4.40 -12.63 -11.02
CA VAL A 88 -2.94 -12.79 -10.97
C VAL A 88 -2.50 -12.82 -9.51
N ILE A 89 -1.61 -13.75 -9.17
CA ILE A 89 -0.88 -13.78 -7.91
C ILE A 89 0.61 -13.81 -8.21
N LEU A 90 1.38 -12.93 -7.58
CA LEU A 90 2.83 -12.96 -7.57
C LEU A 90 3.33 -13.11 -6.13
N LYS A 91 4.07 -14.19 -5.85
CA LYS A 91 4.54 -14.54 -4.52
C LYS A 91 6.01 -14.98 -4.58
N PRO A 92 6.94 -14.28 -3.92
CA PRO A 92 6.76 -13.01 -3.19
C PRO A 92 6.30 -11.87 -4.11
N ALA A 93 5.70 -10.83 -3.53
CA ALA A 93 5.38 -9.63 -4.26
C ALA A 93 6.67 -8.96 -4.80
N PRO A 94 6.73 -8.60 -6.10
CA PRO A 94 7.91 -7.98 -6.68
C PRO A 94 8.06 -6.51 -6.28
N GLU A 95 9.26 -5.95 -6.46
CA GLU A 95 9.53 -4.55 -6.14
C GLU A 95 8.83 -3.57 -7.09
N ASN A 96 8.65 -3.96 -8.35
CA ASN A 96 8.03 -3.18 -9.43
C ASN A 96 6.57 -3.62 -9.71
N ALA A 97 5.87 -4.03 -8.66
CA ALA A 97 4.55 -4.67 -8.77
C ALA A 97 3.52 -3.76 -9.49
N GLN A 98 3.48 -2.46 -9.20
CA GLN A 98 2.59 -1.54 -9.92
C GLN A 98 2.99 -1.34 -11.38
N GLU A 99 4.28 -1.31 -11.71
CA GLU A 99 4.78 -1.17 -13.08
C GLU A 99 4.42 -2.39 -13.94
N LEU A 100 4.47 -3.60 -13.39
CA LEU A 100 4.02 -4.83 -14.05
C LEU A 100 2.52 -4.76 -14.38
N TYR A 101 1.70 -4.34 -13.40
CA TYR A 101 0.27 -4.14 -13.63
C TYR A 101 -0.01 -3.10 -14.74
N LEU A 102 0.67 -1.95 -14.71
CA LEU A 102 0.50 -0.92 -15.73
C LEU A 102 0.98 -1.39 -17.11
N GLY A 103 2.03 -2.21 -17.16
CA GLY A 103 2.49 -2.87 -18.38
C GLY A 103 1.45 -3.82 -18.97
N SER A 104 0.69 -4.53 -18.12
CA SER A 104 -0.39 -5.41 -18.60
C SER A 104 -1.54 -4.62 -19.23
N LEU A 105 -1.88 -3.44 -18.69
CA LEU A 105 -2.89 -2.55 -19.29
C LEU A 105 -2.44 -2.04 -20.66
N ALA A 106 -1.16 -1.67 -20.80
CA ALA A 106 -0.58 -1.27 -22.08
C ALA A 106 -0.63 -2.42 -23.11
N ALA A 107 -0.37 -3.67 -22.69
CA ALA A 107 -0.41 -4.84 -23.56
C ALA A 107 -1.79 -5.09 -24.19
N ILE A 108 -2.87 -4.71 -23.49
CA ILE A 108 -4.25 -4.79 -23.98
C ILE A 108 -4.75 -3.48 -24.63
N GLY A 109 -3.86 -2.51 -24.86
CA GLY A 109 -4.13 -1.31 -25.64
C GLY A 109 -4.63 -0.10 -24.85
N ILE A 110 -4.51 -0.09 -23.52
CA ILE A 110 -4.77 1.11 -22.71
C ILE A 110 -3.52 1.99 -22.73
N ASP A 111 -3.65 3.17 -23.34
CA ASP A 111 -2.58 4.18 -23.41
C ASP A 111 -2.65 5.13 -22.20
N ARG A 112 -1.61 5.13 -21.37
CA ARG A 112 -1.54 5.92 -20.13
C ARG A 112 -1.47 7.42 -20.39
N ASP A 113 -1.04 7.83 -21.58
CA ASP A 113 -1.00 9.26 -21.95
C ASP A 113 -2.39 9.79 -22.34
N GLN A 114 -3.36 8.90 -22.58
CA GLN A 114 -4.72 9.24 -22.99
C GLN A 114 -5.76 9.01 -21.89
N HIS A 115 -5.38 8.35 -20.78
CA HIS A 115 -6.30 7.90 -19.75
C HIS A 115 -5.83 8.26 -18.34
N ASP A 116 -6.78 8.67 -17.51
CA ASP A 116 -6.58 8.92 -16.10
C ASP A 116 -6.65 7.59 -15.32
N ILE A 117 -5.50 7.10 -14.90
CA ILE A 117 -5.37 5.89 -14.08
C ILE A 117 -5.03 6.29 -12.65
N ARG A 118 -5.93 5.98 -11.71
CA ARG A 118 -5.77 6.32 -10.29
C ARG A 118 -5.72 5.06 -9.43
N PHE A 119 -4.83 5.07 -8.45
CA PHE A 119 -4.76 4.05 -7.40
C PHE A 119 -5.42 4.64 -6.15
N VAL A 120 -6.70 4.36 -5.98
CA VAL A 120 -7.48 4.86 -4.86
C VAL A 120 -7.39 3.84 -3.74
N GLU A 121 -7.09 4.27 -2.51
CA GLU A 121 -7.03 3.34 -1.39
C GLU A 121 -8.33 2.55 -1.27
N ASP A 122 -8.19 1.23 -1.22
CA ASP A 122 -9.21 0.35 -0.67
C ASP A 122 -8.56 -0.88 -0.02
N ASN A 123 -9.06 -1.24 1.16
CA ASN A 123 -8.53 -2.35 1.93
C ASN A 123 -9.48 -3.54 1.80
N TRP A 124 -8.98 -4.61 1.17
CA TRP A 124 -9.80 -5.77 0.88
C TRP A 124 -9.84 -6.76 2.05
N ALA A 125 -11.02 -7.32 2.31
CA ALA A 125 -11.19 -8.43 3.23
C ALA A 125 -12.31 -9.38 2.76
N SER A 126 -12.07 -10.68 2.90
CA SER A 126 -13.08 -11.73 2.77
C SER A 126 -13.28 -12.41 4.12
N PRO A 127 -14.35 -12.06 4.87
CA PRO A 127 -14.64 -12.67 6.16
C PRO A 127 -14.85 -14.18 6.09
N ALA A 128 -15.45 -14.67 5.00
CA ALA A 128 -15.73 -16.09 4.79
C ALA A 128 -14.46 -16.92 4.59
N LEU A 129 -13.44 -16.35 3.93
CA LEU A 129 -12.15 -17.01 3.69
C LEU A 129 -11.10 -16.68 4.75
N GLY A 130 -11.41 -15.82 5.73
CA GLY A 130 -10.44 -15.34 6.72
C GLY A 130 -9.22 -14.67 6.09
N ALA A 131 -9.40 -14.05 4.92
CA ALA A 131 -8.35 -13.43 4.12
C ALA A 131 -8.50 -11.91 4.11
N TRP A 132 -7.38 -11.18 4.17
CA TRP A 132 -7.38 -9.72 4.09
C TRP A 132 -6.02 -9.19 3.64
N GLY A 133 -6.05 -7.98 3.09
CA GLY A 133 -4.86 -7.26 2.66
C GLY A 133 -5.10 -5.76 2.56
N LEU A 134 -4.02 -5.02 2.30
CA LEU A 134 -4.08 -3.59 1.99
C LEU A 134 -3.78 -3.41 0.50
N GLY A 135 -4.34 -2.37 -0.10
CA GLY A 135 -4.05 -2.07 -1.49
C GLY A 135 -4.86 -0.92 -2.03
N TRP A 136 -5.32 -1.08 -3.28
CA TRP A 136 -6.00 -0.05 -4.05
C TRP A 136 -7.08 -0.65 -4.94
N GLU A 137 -8.16 0.10 -5.10
CA GLU A 137 -8.96 0.04 -6.31
C GLU A 137 -8.23 0.84 -7.40
N VAL A 138 -8.12 0.27 -8.60
CA VAL A 138 -7.59 0.98 -9.76
C VAL A 138 -8.72 1.49 -10.63
N TRP A 139 -8.75 2.79 -10.82
CA TRP A 139 -9.78 3.51 -11.57
C TRP A 139 -9.21 3.97 -12.91
N LEU A 140 -9.94 3.73 -13.99
CA LEU A 140 -9.66 4.20 -15.36
C LEU A 140 -10.79 5.15 -15.77
N ASP A 141 -10.48 6.45 -15.92
CA ASP A 141 -11.44 7.50 -16.29
C ASP A 141 -12.74 7.51 -15.45
N GLY A 142 -12.62 7.21 -14.15
CA GLY A 142 -13.74 7.17 -13.22
C GLY A 142 -14.48 5.84 -13.13
N LEU A 143 -14.00 4.79 -13.81
CA LEU A 143 -14.49 3.42 -13.69
C LEU A 143 -13.46 2.53 -13.00
N GLU A 144 -13.82 1.93 -11.88
CA GLU A 144 -13.00 0.91 -11.20
C GLU A 144 -12.85 -0.32 -12.11
N ILE A 145 -11.62 -0.64 -12.50
CA ILE A 145 -11.30 -1.74 -13.44
C ILE A 145 -10.56 -2.91 -12.79
N THR A 146 -9.89 -2.70 -11.64
CA THR A 146 -9.07 -3.73 -11.00
C THR A 146 -9.02 -3.52 -9.49
N GLN A 147 -9.05 -4.61 -8.72
CA GLN A 147 -8.58 -4.62 -7.34
C GLN A 147 -7.11 -5.03 -7.29
N TYR A 148 -6.28 -4.26 -6.60
CA TYR A 148 -4.87 -4.55 -6.31
C TYR A 148 -4.73 -4.78 -4.80
N THR A 149 -4.22 -5.93 -4.36
CA THR A 149 -4.13 -6.24 -2.91
C THR A 149 -2.81 -6.93 -2.54
N TYR A 150 -2.13 -6.43 -1.51
CA TYR A 150 -1.07 -7.18 -0.83
C TYR A 150 -1.66 -7.99 0.33
N PHE A 151 -1.76 -9.31 0.17
CA PHE A 151 -2.33 -10.13 1.22
C PHE A 151 -1.44 -10.18 2.45
N GLN A 152 -2.05 -9.93 3.60
CA GLN A 152 -1.38 -10.07 4.89
C GLN A 152 -1.75 -11.40 5.55
N GLN A 153 -2.93 -11.94 5.21
CA GLN A 153 -3.47 -13.16 5.80
C GLN A 153 -4.38 -13.88 4.81
N ALA A 154 -4.38 -15.21 4.85
CA ALA A 154 -5.40 -16.06 4.22
C ALA A 154 -5.79 -17.19 5.17
N GLY A 155 -7.08 -17.53 5.26
CA GLY A 155 -7.55 -18.61 6.13
C GLY A 155 -7.17 -18.44 7.60
N GLY A 156 -7.04 -17.21 8.10
CA GLY A 156 -6.56 -16.97 9.47
C GLY A 156 -5.05 -17.10 9.68
N VAL A 157 -4.28 -17.40 8.63
CA VAL A 157 -2.82 -17.61 8.69
C VAL A 157 -2.09 -16.39 8.12
N PRO A 158 -1.20 -15.74 8.90
CA PRO A 158 -0.34 -14.68 8.37
C PRO A 158 0.55 -15.20 7.24
N LEU A 159 0.68 -14.42 6.16
CA LEU A 159 1.42 -14.86 4.98
C LEU A 159 2.89 -14.45 5.05
N ASP A 160 3.78 -15.37 4.73
CA ASP A 160 5.21 -15.10 4.62
C ASP A 160 5.82 -16.09 3.61
N PRO A 161 6.27 -15.64 2.43
CA PRO A 161 6.31 -14.24 1.99
C PRO A 161 4.94 -13.65 1.65
N VAL A 162 4.84 -12.32 1.65
CA VAL A 162 3.64 -11.59 1.22
C VAL A 162 3.48 -11.67 -0.30
N PRO A 163 2.32 -12.13 -0.80
CA PRO A 163 2.00 -12.05 -2.22
C PRO A 163 1.30 -10.73 -2.56
N VAL A 164 1.29 -10.41 -3.85
CA VAL A 164 0.40 -9.40 -4.42
C VAL A 164 -0.63 -10.07 -5.33
N GLU A 165 -1.87 -9.59 -5.26
CA GLU A 165 -3.03 -10.00 -6.05
C GLU A 165 -3.46 -8.86 -7.00
N TYR A 166 -3.70 -9.21 -8.26
CA TYR A 166 -4.43 -8.37 -9.22
C TYR A 166 -5.70 -9.08 -9.67
N THR A 167 -6.83 -8.38 -9.55
CA THR A 167 -8.15 -8.90 -9.93
C THR A 167 -8.82 -7.93 -10.90
N TYR A 168 -8.67 -8.18 -12.19
CA TYR A 168 -9.20 -7.34 -13.27
C TYR A 168 -10.67 -7.67 -13.50
N GLY A 169 -11.52 -6.65 -13.63
CA GLY A 169 -12.89 -6.76 -14.13
C GLY A 169 -12.90 -6.66 -15.65
N LEU A 170 -12.84 -7.79 -16.36
CA LEU A 170 -12.61 -7.80 -17.81
C LEU A 170 -13.73 -7.09 -18.58
N GLU A 171 -14.99 -7.26 -18.19
CA GLU A 171 -16.10 -6.61 -18.90
C GLU A 171 -16.00 -5.09 -18.83
N ARG A 172 -15.64 -4.52 -17.67
CA ARG A 172 -15.46 -3.07 -17.51
C ARG A 172 -14.33 -2.55 -18.40
N ILE A 173 -13.19 -3.25 -18.41
CA ILE A 173 -12.04 -2.92 -19.26
C ILE A 173 -12.41 -2.98 -20.74
N VAL A 174 -13.07 -4.06 -21.17
CA VAL A 174 -13.40 -4.26 -22.59
C VAL A 174 -14.50 -3.32 -23.05
N MET A 175 -15.50 -3.02 -22.22
CA MET A 175 -16.51 -1.98 -22.51
C MET A 175 -15.83 -0.65 -22.84
N TYR A 176 -14.82 -0.30 -22.05
CA TYR A 176 -14.04 0.91 -22.26
C TYR A 176 -13.25 0.86 -23.58
N LEU A 177 -12.47 -0.21 -23.81
CA LEU A 177 -11.66 -0.38 -25.03
C LEU A 177 -12.51 -0.38 -26.32
N GLN A 178 -13.69 -0.99 -26.28
CA GLN A 178 -14.60 -1.08 -27.41
C GLN A 178 -15.55 0.13 -27.52
N ARG A 179 -15.54 1.03 -26.52
CA ARG A 179 -16.41 2.22 -26.44
C ARG A 179 -17.90 1.88 -26.50
N VAL A 180 -18.30 0.79 -25.85
CA VAL A 180 -19.71 0.37 -25.72
C VAL A 180 -20.25 0.76 -24.35
N LYS A 181 -21.56 1.05 -24.28
CA LYS A 181 -22.22 1.55 -23.05
C LYS A 181 -22.76 0.46 -22.14
N GLU A 182 -22.90 -0.76 -22.67
CA GLU A 182 -23.49 -1.90 -21.96
C GLU A 182 -22.63 -3.13 -22.18
N VAL A 183 -22.49 -3.95 -21.13
CA VAL A 183 -21.76 -5.22 -21.19
C VAL A 183 -22.28 -6.13 -22.29
N TRP A 184 -23.60 -6.13 -22.53
CA TRP A 184 -24.25 -6.98 -23.53
C TRP A 184 -23.83 -6.67 -24.97
N GLN A 185 -23.25 -5.50 -25.22
CA GLN A 185 -22.82 -5.04 -26.54
C GLN A 185 -21.34 -5.36 -26.82
N ILE A 186 -20.59 -5.88 -25.85
CA ILE A 186 -19.18 -6.25 -26.03
C ILE A 186 -19.06 -7.25 -27.20
N ASP A 187 -18.17 -6.96 -28.15
CA ASP A 187 -17.73 -7.87 -29.20
C ASP A 187 -16.87 -8.97 -28.59
N TRP A 188 -17.34 -10.23 -28.67
CA TRP A 188 -16.68 -11.38 -28.06
C TRP A 188 -15.55 -11.93 -28.94
N ASP A 189 -15.84 -12.18 -30.22
CA ASP A 189 -14.95 -12.88 -31.18
C ASP A 189 -14.86 -12.19 -32.57
N GLY A 190 -15.46 -11.01 -32.71
CA GLY A 190 -15.60 -10.33 -33.99
C GLY A 190 -16.87 -10.65 -34.76
N ARG A 191 -17.71 -11.57 -34.26
CA ARG A 191 -18.96 -12.02 -34.90
C ARG A 191 -20.14 -12.04 -33.94
N ARG A 192 -19.92 -12.40 -32.68
CA ARG A 192 -20.94 -12.53 -31.63
C ARG A 192 -20.69 -11.51 -30.54
N THR A 193 -21.76 -11.04 -29.93
CA THR A 193 -21.71 -10.18 -28.76
C THR A 193 -21.76 -11.00 -27.47
N TYR A 194 -21.35 -10.39 -26.36
CA TYR A 194 -21.54 -10.94 -25.01
C TYR A 194 -23.02 -11.22 -24.73
N GLY A 195 -23.93 -10.35 -25.21
CA GLY A 195 -25.37 -10.54 -25.13
C GLY A 195 -25.89 -11.76 -25.88
N ASP A 196 -25.34 -12.07 -27.06
CA ASP A 196 -25.73 -13.27 -27.83
C ASP A 196 -25.44 -14.57 -27.07
N LEU A 197 -24.46 -14.54 -26.15
CA LEU A 197 -24.00 -15.71 -25.41
C LEU A 197 -24.59 -15.79 -24.00
N LEU A 198 -24.69 -14.66 -23.29
CA LEU A 198 -24.87 -14.65 -21.83
C LEU A 198 -26.15 -13.95 -21.35
N ARG A 199 -26.92 -13.30 -22.23
CA ARG A 199 -28.15 -12.61 -21.83
C ARG A 199 -29.21 -13.57 -21.27
N THR A 200 -29.47 -14.67 -21.97
CA THR A 200 -30.44 -15.68 -21.53
C THR A 200 -29.98 -16.35 -20.22
N PRO A 201 -28.72 -16.84 -20.09
CA PRO A 201 -28.21 -17.33 -18.82
C PRO A 201 -28.34 -16.35 -17.65
N GLU A 202 -28.05 -15.05 -17.84
CA GLU A 202 -28.23 -14.03 -16.81
C GLU A 202 -29.68 -13.96 -16.32
N VAL A 203 -30.64 -13.89 -17.25
CA VAL A 203 -32.07 -13.82 -16.91
C VAL A 203 -32.53 -15.08 -16.16
N GLU A 204 -32.16 -16.26 -16.66
CA GLU A 204 -32.53 -17.53 -16.03
C GLU A 204 -31.94 -17.67 -14.62
N HIS A 205 -30.68 -17.26 -14.43
CA HIS A 205 -30.06 -17.23 -13.10
C HIS A 205 -30.76 -16.24 -12.17
N CYS A 206 -31.09 -15.03 -12.62
CA CYS A 206 -31.83 -14.06 -11.79
C CYS A 206 -33.19 -14.62 -11.34
N VAL A 207 -33.93 -15.25 -12.25
CA VAL A 207 -35.21 -15.91 -11.91
C VAL A 207 -34.98 -17.01 -10.86
N TYR A 208 -33.94 -17.83 -11.04
CA TYR A 208 -33.61 -18.87 -10.07
C TYR A 208 -33.23 -18.29 -8.71
N ASP A 209 -32.21 -17.43 -8.68
CA ASP A 209 -31.57 -16.88 -7.49
C ASP A 209 -32.53 -16.04 -6.64
N PHE A 210 -33.46 -15.30 -7.27
CA PHE A 210 -34.39 -14.42 -6.55
C PHE A 210 -35.78 -15.01 -6.32
N GLN A 211 -36.19 -16.03 -7.07
CA GLN A 211 -37.60 -16.47 -7.07
C GLN A 211 -37.76 -17.98 -6.86
N VAL A 212 -37.01 -18.80 -7.59
CA VAL A 212 -37.26 -20.25 -7.67
C VAL A 212 -36.46 -21.07 -6.66
N ALA A 213 -35.24 -20.63 -6.29
CA ALA A 213 -34.38 -21.41 -5.43
C ALA A 213 -35.06 -21.71 -4.08
N ASP A 214 -35.09 -23.00 -3.72
CA ASP A 214 -35.81 -23.51 -2.56
C ASP A 214 -34.95 -23.36 -1.31
N VAL A 215 -35.39 -22.45 -0.44
CA VAL A 215 -34.67 -22.09 0.79
C VAL A 215 -34.46 -23.28 1.72
N ALA A 216 -35.44 -24.16 1.87
CA ALA A 216 -35.32 -25.30 2.78
C ALA A 216 -34.30 -26.32 2.28
N ARG A 217 -34.32 -26.60 0.96
CA ARG A 217 -33.33 -27.48 0.33
C ARG A 217 -31.93 -26.87 0.34
N LEU A 218 -31.79 -25.57 0.10
CA LEU A 218 -30.49 -24.89 0.18
C LEU A 218 -29.88 -24.97 1.59
N LYS A 219 -30.69 -24.79 2.65
CA LYS A 219 -30.21 -24.98 4.05
C LYS A 219 -29.74 -26.42 4.28
N GLN A 220 -30.50 -27.41 3.84
CA GLN A 220 -30.10 -28.81 3.93
C GLN A 220 -28.80 -29.09 3.16
N MET A 221 -28.66 -28.57 1.94
CA MET A 221 -27.45 -28.73 1.12
C MET A 221 -26.24 -28.11 1.81
N TYR A 222 -26.40 -26.93 2.41
CA TYR A 222 -25.32 -26.28 3.17
C TYR A 222 -24.82 -27.19 4.29
N ASP A 223 -25.72 -27.74 5.10
CA ASP A 223 -25.35 -28.61 6.23
C ASP A 223 -24.67 -29.92 5.75
N ILE A 224 -25.14 -30.49 4.63
CA ILE A 224 -24.52 -31.67 4.01
C ILE A 224 -23.12 -31.34 3.48
N PHE A 225 -22.95 -30.20 2.79
CA PHE A 225 -21.65 -29.79 2.26
C PHE A 225 -20.65 -29.52 3.38
N GLU A 226 -21.06 -28.87 4.47
CA GLU A 226 -20.18 -28.70 5.63
C GLU A 226 -19.78 -30.06 6.23
N ALA A 227 -20.73 -30.99 6.37
CA ALA A 227 -20.43 -32.32 6.91
C ALA A 227 -19.39 -33.05 6.04
N GLU A 228 -19.51 -32.97 4.70
CA GLU A 228 -18.52 -33.55 3.79
C GLU A 228 -17.17 -32.83 3.81
N ALA A 229 -17.14 -31.50 3.96
CA ALA A 229 -15.89 -30.76 4.16
C ALA A 229 -15.14 -31.28 5.40
N ARG A 230 -15.85 -31.48 6.52
CA ARG A 230 -15.27 -32.02 7.76
C ARG A 230 -14.85 -33.48 7.61
N ASN A 231 -15.62 -34.29 6.88
CA ASN A 231 -15.26 -35.67 6.58
C ASN A 231 -13.96 -35.77 5.77
N ALA A 232 -13.80 -34.91 4.74
CA ALA A 232 -12.58 -34.82 3.95
C ALA A 232 -11.39 -34.37 4.80
N LEU A 233 -11.57 -33.37 5.68
CA LEU A 233 -10.54 -32.93 6.64
C LEU A 233 -10.12 -34.04 7.61
N ALA A 234 -11.06 -34.83 8.12
CA ALA A 234 -10.77 -35.98 8.99
C ALA A 234 -9.85 -37.01 8.32
N HIS A 235 -9.91 -37.11 6.99
CA HIS A 235 -9.05 -37.97 6.17
C HIS A 235 -7.84 -37.23 5.57
N ARG A 236 -7.60 -35.97 5.97
CA ARG A 236 -6.50 -35.11 5.49
C ARG A 236 -6.55 -34.85 3.97
N LEU A 237 -7.74 -34.84 3.39
CA LEU A 237 -7.98 -34.56 1.97
C LEU A 237 -8.30 -33.08 1.77
N VAL A 238 -7.26 -32.26 1.60
CA VAL A 238 -7.35 -30.79 1.59
C VAL A 238 -8.17 -30.25 0.42
N ILE A 239 -7.85 -30.67 -0.81
CA ILE A 239 -8.53 -30.16 -2.02
C ILE A 239 -10.04 -30.51 -2.00
N PRO A 240 -10.46 -31.76 -1.74
CA PRO A 240 -11.88 -32.06 -1.60
C PRO A 240 -12.57 -31.27 -0.48
N ALA A 241 -11.90 -31.06 0.66
CA ALA A 241 -12.45 -30.23 1.73
C ALA A 241 -12.68 -28.78 1.27
N HIS A 242 -11.73 -28.20 0.53
CA HIS A 242 -11.85 -26.87 -0.05
C HIS A 242 -13.02 -26.77 -1.03
N ASP A 243 -13.21 -27.76 -1.90
CA ASP A 243 -14.34 -27.80 -2.85
C ASP A 243 -15.69 -27.69 -2.12
N TYR A 244 -15.85 -28.40 -1.00
CA TYR A 244 -17.06 -28.30 -0.19
C TYR A 244 -17.19 -26.96 0.54
N VAL A 245 -16.10 -26.28 0.91
CA VAL A 245 -16.14 -24.89 1.41
C VAL A 245 -16.67 -23.95 0.32
N LEU A 246 -16.25 -24.10 -0.93
CA LEU A 246 -16.75 -23.29 -2.05
C LEU A 246 -18.25 -23.54 -2.28
N ARG A 247 -18.71 -24.79 -2.20
CA ARG A 247 -20.13 -25.14 -2.28
C ARG A 247 -20.95 -24.56 -1.15
N CYS A 248 -20.45 -24.58 0.09
CA CYS A 248 -21.06 -23.87 1.22
C CYS A 248 -21.17 -22.37 0.93
N SER A 249 -20.11 -21.75 0.41
CA SER A 249 -20.08 -20.31 0.09
C SER A 249 -21.11 -19.95 -0.97
N HIS A 250 -21.16 -20.68 -2.09
CA HIS A 250 -22.15 -20.39 -3.14
C HIS A 250 -23.58 -20.65 -2.66
N THR A 251 -23.82 -21.71 -1.89
CA THR A 251 -25.14 -22.02 -1.30
C THR A 251 -25.58 -20.91 -0.35
N PHE A 252 -24.67 -20.38 0.47
CA PHE A 252 -24.95 -19.23 1.31
C PHE A 252 -25.32 -18.00 0.48
N ASN A 253 -24.59 -17.70 -0.60
CA ASN A 253 -24.91 -16.54 -1.45
C ASN A 253 -26.31 -16.65 -2.07
N LEU A 254 -26.72 -17.86 -2.49
CA LEU A 254 -28.10 -18.10 -2.98
C LEU A 254 -29.14 -17.87 -1.87
N LEU A 255 -28.89 -18.35 -0.66
CA LEU A 255 -29.77 -18.11 0.49
C LEU A 255 -29.91 -16.62 0.81
N ASP A 256 -28.80 -15.87 0.74
CA ASP A 256 -28.78 -14.43 0.99
C ASP A 256 -29.56 -13.67 -0.08
N SER A 257 -29.36 -13.99 -1.36
CA SER A 257 -30.11 -13.39 -2.49
C SER A 257 -31.59 -13.74 -2.49
N ARG A 258 -32.00 -14.89 -1.92
CA ARG A 258 -33.41 -15.19 -1.68
C ARG A 258 -34.03 -14.33 -0.56
N GLY A 259 -33.23 -13.51 0.14
CA GLY A 259 -33.68 -12.73 1.29
C GLY A 259 -34.04 -13.59 2.50
N ALA A 260 -33.53 -14.83 2.56
CA ALA A 260 -33.93 -15.83 3.54
C ALA A 260 -33.08 -15.80 4.83
N ILE A 261 -32.04 -14.98 4.87
CA ILE A 261 -31.05 -14.93 5.95
C ILE A 261 -31.14 -13.59 6.68
N GLY A 262 -31.43 -13.64 7.98
CA GLY A 262 -31.37 -12.46 8.85
C GLY A 262 -29.95 -12.09 9.25
N VAL A 263 -29.74 -10.89 9.81
CA VAL A 263 -28.40 -10.37 10.21
C VAL A 263 -27.66 -11.33 11.16
N THR A 264 -28.34 -11.87 12.17
CA THR A 264 -27.75 -12.81 13.13
C THR A 264 -27.39 -14.15 12.49
N GLU A 265 -28.26 -14.64 11.59
CA GLU A 265 -28.04 -15.89 10.87
C GLU A 265 -26.87 -15.76 9.88
N ARG A 266 -26.74 -14.61 9.21
CA ARG A 266 -25.60 -14.28 8.34
C ARG A 266 -24.27 -14.38 9.09
N ALA A 267 -24.19 -13.78 10.28
CA ALA A 267 -22.98 -13.85 11.11
C ALA A 267 -22.62 -15.30 11.50
N HIS A 268 -23.62 -16.13 11.77
CA HIS A 268 -23.44 -17.55 12.08
C HIS A 268 -22.90 -18.35 10.89
N TYR A 269 -23.46 -18.17 9.68
CA TYR A 269 -22.93 -18.79 8.46
C TYR A 269 -21.49 -18.37 8.16
N PHE A 270 -21.16 -17.09 8.31
CA PHE A 270 -19.78 -16.61 8.13
C PHE A 270 -18.81 -17.14 9.18
N ALA A 271 -19.24 -17.38 10.41
CA ALA A 271 -18.40 -18.04 11.41
C ALA A 271 -18.09 -19.49 10.99
N ARG A 272 -19.12 -20.26 10.63
CA ARG A 272 -18.97 -21.67 10.17
C ARG A 272 -18.03 -21.79 8.96
N MET A 273 -18.22 -20.96 7.93
CA MET A 273 -17.35 -20.99 6.74
C MET A 273 -15.91 -20.58 7.05
N ARG A 274 -15.73 -19.55 7.89
CA ARG A 274 -14.40 -19.09 8.28
C ARG A 274 -13.65 -20.15 9.09
N ASP A 275 -14.34 -20.87 9.97
CA ASP A 275 -13.76 -21.96 10.74
C ASP A 275 -13.31 -23.10 9.82
N LEU A 276 -14.16 -23.52 8.88
CA LEU A 276 -13.80 -24.52 7.86
C LEU A 276 -12.63 -24.07 6.98
N ALA A 277 -12.68 -22.84 6.46
CA ALA A 277 -11.61 -22.28 5.62
C ALA A 277 -10.27 -22.26 6.39
N ARG A 278 -10.29 -21.89 7.68
CA ARG A 278 -9.11 -21.94 8.55
C ARG A 278 -8.60 -23.36 8.74
N GLU A 279 -9.47 -24.33 9.00
CA GLU A 279 -9.09 -25.75 9.13
C GLU A 279 -8.45 -26.28 7.83
N VAL A 280 -9.03 -25.95 6.67
CA VAL A 280 -8.48 -26.30 5.34
C VAL A 280 -7.11 -25.66 5.12
N SER A 281 -6.95 -24.36 5.42
CA SER A 281 -5.68 -23.65 5.27
C SER A 281 -4.58 -24.24 6.17
N LEU A 282 -4.89 -24.58 7.42
CA LEU A 282 -3.93 -25.22 8.33
C LEU A 282 -3.56 -26.63 7.84
N ALA A 283 -4.53 -27.42 7.40
CA ALA A 283 -4.29 -28.76 6.85
C ALA A 283 -3.44 -28.70 5.57
N TYR A 284 -3.65 -27.69 4.71
CA TYR A 284 -2.83 -27.44 3.54
C TYR A 284 -1.37 -27.15 3.92
N VAL A 285 -1.14 -26.21 4.84
CA VAL A 285 0.22 -25.88 5.30
C VAL A 285 0.91 -27.10 5.91
N GLU A 286 0.21 -27.87 6.75
CA GLU A 286 0.74 -29.11 7.32
C GLU A 286 1.09 -30.13 6.21
N GLN A 287 0.23 -30.27 5.19
CA GLN A 287 0.50 -31.13 4.05
C GLN A 287 1.77 -30.70 3.31
N ARG A 288 1.90 -29.42 2.96
CA ARG A 288 3.09 -28.89 2.26
C ARG A 288 4.36 -29.03 3.09
N GLN A 289 4.26 -28.86 4.41
CA GLN A 289 5.38 -29.09 5.33
C GLN A 289 5.81 -30.55 5.36
N ARG A 290 4.88 -31.52 5.35
CA ARG A 290 5.21 -32.96 5.26
C ARG A 290 5.86 -33.34 3.93
N GLU A 291 5.53 -32.62 2.87
CA GLU A 291 6.17 -32.73 1.56
C GLU A 291 7.52 -31.97 1.49
N GLU A 292 7.96 -31.38 2.62
CA GLU A 292 9.20 -30.61 2.76
C GLU A 292 9.28 -29.37 1.84
N TYR A 293 8.12 -28.79 1.47
CA TYR A 293 8.01 -27.62 0.61
C TYR A 293 8.82 -27.74 -0.70
N PRO A 294 8.43 -28.64 -1.61
CA PRO A 294 9.24 -29.03 -2.76
C PRO A 294 9.58 -27.89 -3.72
N TRP A 295 8.84 -26.78 -3.71
CA TRP A 295 9.05 -25.64 -4.61
C TRP A 295 9.87 -24.51 -4.01
N LEU A 296 10.39 -24.67 -2.78
CA LEU A 296 11.35 -23.70 -2.25
C LEU A 296 12.61 -23.62 -3.12
N GLU A 297 13.03 -24.71 -3.76
CA GLU A 297 14.24 -24.74 -4.59
C GLU A 297 14.10 -24.00 -5.93
N GLU A 298 12.87 -23.84 -6.45
CA GLU A 298 12.60 -23.13 -7.72
C GLU A 298 12.93 -21.63 -7.63
N SER A 299 13.07 -21.09 -6.41
CA SER A 299 13.51 -19.71 -6.17
C SER A 299 15.01 -19.49 -6.34
N GLY A 300 15.82 -20.54 -6.57
CA GLY A 300 17.28 -20.45 -6.49
C GLY A 300 17.82 -20.25 -5.07
N VAL A 301 16.96 -20.36 -4.05
CA VAL A 301 17.30 -20.15 -2.62
C VAL A 301 17.50 -21.49 -1.90
N ARG A 302 18.37 -22.36 -2.43
CA ARG A 302 18.99 -23.44 -1.64
C ARG A 302 20.51 -23.43 -1.79
N SER A 303 21.13 -22.38 -1.23
CA SER A 303 22.46 -22.44 -0.59
C SER A 303 22.85 -21.11 0.07
N GLN A 304 22.07 -20.64 1.06
CA GLN A 304 22.61 -19.74 2.12
C GLN A 304 22.00 -19.98 3.52
N GLU A 305 20.92 -20.76 3.68
CA GLU A 305 20.25 -20.90 5.00
C GLU A 305 20.77 -22.03 5.90
N SER A 306 21.85 -22.71 5.55
CA SER A 306 22.50 -23.70 6.42
C SER A 306 23.92 -23.29 6.78
N GLY A 307 24.09 -22.05 7.26
CA GLY A 307 25.40 -21.56 7.70
C GLY A 307 25.51 -20.07 7.94
N ASN A 308 24.51 -19.40 8.57
CA ASN A 308 24.75 -18.17 9.33
C ASN A 308 23.53 -17.74 10.18
N ARG A 309 23.15 -18.59 11.16
CA ARG A 309 22.52 -18.09 12.39
C ARG A 309 23.62 -17.78 13.41
N GLN A 310 24.46 -16.81 13.08
CA GLN A 310 25.32 -16.04 13.99
C GLN A 310 26.28 -15.20 13.14
N THR A 311 25.79 -14.06 12.68
CA THR A 311 26.60 -12.84 12.62
C THR A 311 25.65 -11.72 12.99
N GLN A 312 25.76 -11.23 14.23
CA GLN A 312 25.64 -9.80 14.45
C GLN A 312 26.40 -9.16 13.29
N GLY A 313 25.72 -8.39 12.44
CA GLY A 313 26.40 -7.70 11.35
C GLY A 313 27.61 -7.02 11.97
N GLU A 314 28.80 -7.46 11.58
CA GLU A 314 29.98 -6.63 11.76
C GLU A 314 29.57 -5.28 11.21
N MET A 315 29.54 -4.27 12.08
CA MET A 315 29.51 -2.90 11.65
C MET A 315 30.61 -2.81 10.60
N VAL A 316 30.23 -2.71 9.32
CA VAL A 316 31.17 -2.32 8.28
C VAL A 316 31.84 -1.09 8.85
N PRO A 317 33.17 -1.03 8.94
CA PRO A 317 33.83 0.16 9.44
C PRO A 317 33.27 1.30 8.62
N SER A 318 32.56 2.23 9.28
CA SER A 318 32.07 3.41 8.61
C SER A 318 33.29 4.01 7.93
N SER A 319 33.32 3.95 6.59
CA SER A 319 34.20 4.84 5.84
C SER A 319 33.97 6.21 6.45
N PRO A 320 35.02 6.92 6.89
CA PRO A 320 34.85 8.15 7.67
C PRO A 320 33.90 9.05 6.90
N VAL A 321 32.70 9.23 7.45
CA VAL A 321 31.67 10.03 6.78
C VAL A 321 32.24 11.44 6.69
N PRO A 322 32.29 12.05 5.49
CA PRO A 322 32.87 13.38 5.33
C PRO A 322 32.20 14.35 6.31
N VAL A 323 33.01 14.92 7.19
CA VAL A 323 32.52 15.84 8.21
C VAL A 323 32.36 17.19 7.53
N ALA A 324 31.12 17.56 7.19
CA ALA A 324 30.80 18.93 6.80
C ALA A 324 31.40 19.90 7.84
N GLN A 325 32.07 20.96 7.41
CA GLN A 325 32.74 21.89 8.34
C GLN A 325 31.87 23.10 8.68
N ALA A 326 30.78 23.31 7.94
CA ALA A 326 29.86 24.42 8.10
C ALA A 326 28.41 23.93 8.18
N PRO A 327 27.51 24.69 8.84
CA PRO A 327 26.09 24.41 8.83
C PRO A 327 25.56 24.29 7.39
N SER A 328 24.81 23.22 7.11
CA SER A 328 24.34 22.87 5.77
C SER A 328 22.89 22.39 5.82
N SER A 329 22.16 22.49 4.71
CA SER A 329 20.80 21.94 4.65
C SER A 329 20.83 20.41 4.73
N TYR A 330 19.89 19.81 5.45
CA TYR A 330 19.70 18.37 5.51
C TYR A 330 18.34 17.97 4.92
N LEU A 331 18.33 16.96 4.07
CA LEU A 331 17.15 16.38 3.42
C LEU A 331 16.97 14.94 3.85
N LEU A 332 15.74 14.59 4.24
CA LEU A 332 15.23 13.22 4.30
C LEU A 332 14.02 13.11 3.37
N GLU A 333 14.05 12.14 2.46
CA GLU A 333 12.87 11.70 1.69
C GLU A 333 12.56 10.24 2.02
N ILE A 334 11.30 9.95 2.33
CA ILE A 334 10.78 8.59 2.46
C ILE A 334 9.87 8.35 1.27
N GLY A 335 10.37 7.59 0.30
CA GLY A 335 9.63 7.21 -0.89
C GLY A 335 8.73 6.01 -0.66
N ALA A 336 7.45 6.14 -0.93
CA ALA A 336 6.45 5.10 -0.81
C ALA A 336 5.81 4.80 -2.16
N GLU A 337 5.18 3.62 -2.27
CA GLU A 337 4.47 3.24 -3.48
C GLU A 337 3.29 4.19 -3.79
N GLU A 338 2.22 4.21 -2.98
CA GLU A 338 1.15 5.22 -3.07
C GLU A 338 0.35 5.29 -1.75
N LEU A 339 0.75 6.19 -0.85
CA LEU A 339 0.09 6.37 0.45
C LEU A 339 -1.35 6.86 0.29
N PRO A 340 -2.26 6.39 1.14
CA PRO A 340 -3.57 7.00 1.29
C PRO A 340 -3.51 8.48 1.65
N ALA A 341 -4.47 9.26 1.15
CA ALA A 341 -4.54 10.70 1.40
C ALA A 341 -4.49 11.06 2.90
N HIS A 342 -5.21 10.32 3.74
CA HIS A 342 -5.21 10.55 5.18
C HIS A 342 -3.88 10.18 5.85
N ASP A 343 -3.24 9.09 5.41
CA ASP A 343 -1.93 8.66 5.91
C ASP A 343 -0.82 9.66 5.56
N VAL A 344 -0.91 10.35 4.41
CA VAL A 344 0.01 11.45 4.05
C VAL A 344 -0.08 12.56 5.09
N VAL A 345 -1.30 13.02 5.41
CA VAL A 345 -1.54 14.09 6.38
C VAL A 345 -1.05 13.69 7.78
N ASP A 346 -1.40 12.48 8.21
CA ASP A 346 -1.02 11.96 9.53
C ASP A 346 0.50 11.80 9.66
N ALA A 347 1.18 11.30 8.63
CA ALA A 347 2.63 11.17 8.63
C ALA A 347 3.35 12.53 8.63
N ILE A 348 2.86 13.51 7.84
CA ILE A 348 3.37 14.88 7.88
C ILE A 348 3.23 15.47 9.29
N GLY A 349 2.05 15.31 9.92
CA GLY A 349 1.80 15.80 11.27
C GLY A 349 2.75 15.18 12.31
N GLN A 350 2.97 13.86 12.24
CA GLN A 350 3.88 13.14 13.12
C GLN A 350 5.33 13.57 12.92
N LEU A 351 5.79 13.70 11.67
CA LEU A 351 7.16 14.14 11.35
C LEU A 351 7.41 15.59 11.78
N LYS A 352 6.41 16.48 11.67
CA LYS A 352 6.48 17.86 12.19
C LYS A 352 6.75 17.90 13.70
N ALA A 353 6.26 16.93 14.45
CA ALA A 353 6.50 16.84 15.89
C ALA A 353 7.80 16.09 16.22
N ALA A 354 8.08 14.99 15.52
CA ALA A 354 9.16 14.07 15.84
C ALA A 354 10.54 14.57 15.35
N ALA A 355 10.63 15.19 14.18
CA ALA A 355 11.91 15.63 13.62
C ALA A 355 12.60 16.72 14.46
N PRO A 356 11.92 17.81 14.90
CA PRO A 356 12.55 18.80 15.78
C PRO A 356 12.99 18.18 17.10
N LYS A 357 12.13 17.36 17.71
CA LYS A 357 12.46 16.66 18.95
C LYS A 357 13.70 15.77 18.81
N MET A 358 13.82 15.03 17.71
CA MET A 358 14.99 14.20 17.43
C MET A 358 16.26 15.06 17.36
N LEU A 359 16.23 16.19 16.67
CA LEU A 359 17.39 17.09 16.56
C LEU A 359 17.77 17.73 17.90
N ASP A 360 16.77 18.11 18.71
CA ASP A 360 16.97 18.61 20.08
C ASP A 360 17.61 17.55 20.99
N ASP A 361 17.08 16.33 20.97
CA ASP A 361 17.60 15.19 21.75
C ASP A 361 19.05 14.85 21.29
N LEU A 362 19.35 15.03 20.01
CA LEU A 362 20.70 14.92 19.44
C LEU A 362 21.58 16.14 19.71
N ARG A 363 21.06 17.23 20.31
CA ARG A 363 21.78 18.49 20.55
C ARG A 363 22.37 19.11 19.28
N LEU A 364 21.64 19.02 18.17
CA LEU A 364 22.02 19.61 16.90
C LEU A 364 21.32 20.95 16.74
N ALA A 365 22.09 22.04 16.70
CA ALA A 365 21.53 23.34 16.33
C ALA A 365 21.06 23.31 14.87
N HIS A 366 19.91 23.90 14.59
CA HIS A 366 19.32 23.90 13.26
C HIS A 366 18.54 25.19 12.99
N GLY A 367 18.32 25.49 11.72
CA GLY A 367 17.42 26.54 11.22
C GLY A 367 15.98 26.05 11.11
N ALA A 368 15.26 26.55 10.10
CA ALA A 368 13.88 26.14 9.86
C ALA A 368 13.77 24.66 9.48
N ILE A 369 12.69 24.02 9.92
CA ILE A 369 12.35 22.63 9.55
C ILE A 369 11.06 22.67 8.73
N THR A 370 11.15 22.25 7.48
CA THR A 370 10.02 22.11 6.58
C THR A 370 9.68 20.64 6.43
N VAL A 371 8.44 20.27 6.78
CA VAL A 371 7.91 18.93 6.61
C VAL A 371 6.67 18.99 5.73
N THR A 372 6.69 18.23 4.64
CA THR A 372 5.61 18.20 3.64
C THR A 372 5.64 16.87 2.90
N GLY A 373 4.75 16.65 1.93
CA GLY A 373 4.71 15.38 1.21
C GLY A 373 3.67 15.32 0.10
N THR A 374 3.70 14.19 -0.58
CA THR A 374 2.78 13.74 -1.63
C THR A 374 2.38 12.29 -1.32
N PRO A 375 1.43 11.68 -2.06
CA PRO A 375 1.14 10.24 -1.91
C PRO A 375 2.38 9.35 -2.01
N ARG A 376 3.39 9.76 -2.77
CA ARG A 376 4.55 8.92 -3.07
C ARG A 376 5.78 9.26 -2.25
N ARG A 377 5.76 10.37 -1.51
CA ARG A 377 6.93 10.82 -0.74
C ARG A 377 6.59 11.66 0.46
N LEU A 378 7.29 11.42 1.56
CA LEU A 378 7.32 12.32 2.72
C LEU A 378 8.69 12.98 2.76
N MET A 379 8.73 14.28 3.03
CA MET A 379 9.96 15.07 3.01
C MET A 379 10.16 15.80 4.35
N VAL A 380 11.37 15.75 4.87
CA VAL A 380 11.87 16.64 5.93
C VAL A 380 13.09 17.38 5.40
N LEU A 381 13.02 18.69 5.34
CA LEU A 381 14.13 19.58 4.97
C LEU A 381 14.47 20.45 6.19
N VAL A 382 15.74 20.44 6.59
CA VAL A 382 16.25 21.19 7.74
C VAL A 382 17.30 22.16 7.24
N GLU A 383 17.08 23.46 7.43
CA GLU A 383 18.05 24.48 7.03
C GLU A 383 19.18 24.63 8.05
N ALA A 384 20.37 25.01 7.61
CA ALA A 384 21.50 25.37 8.47
C ALA A 384 21.76 24.38 9.63
N LEU A 385 21.67 23.06 9.37
CA LEU A 385 21.91 22.03 10.35
C LEU A 385 23.40 22.03 10.72
N ALA A 386 23.69 22.15 12.01
CA ALA A 386 25.04 22.16 12.52
C ALA A 386 25.81 20.89 12.09
N PRO A 387 27.11 20.99 11.79
CA PRO A 387 27.91 19.84 11.35
C PRO A 387 28.27 18.84 12.47
N ARG A 388 28.03 19.23 13.73
CA ARG A 388 28.32 18.44 14.92
C ARG A 388 27.34 18.77 16.03
N GLN A 389 27.14 17.81 16.93
CA GLN A 389 26.47 18.04 18.20
C GLN A 389 27.22 19.06 19.05
N THR A 390 26.49 19.81 19.88
CA THR A 390 27.12 20.60 20.94
C THR A 390 27.74 19.69 22.00
N ASP A 391 28.86 20.14 22.55
CA ASP A 391 29.53 19.46 23.65
C ASP A 391 28.64 19.53 24.91
N GLU A 392 28.57 18.43 25.66
CA GLU A 392 27.80 18.34 26.89
C GLU A 392 28.74 18.32 28.10
N GLU A 393 28.52 19.23 29.05
CA GLU A 393 29.17 19.18 30.36
C GLU A 393 28.15 18.74 31.42
N THR A 394 28.38 17.58 32.05
CA THR A 394 27.52 17.09 33.14
C THR A 394 28.25 17.14 34.46
N LEU A 395 27.62 17.73 35.48
CA LEU A 395 28.13 17.74 36.85
C LEU A 395 27.63 16.53 37.62
N VAL A 396 28.51 15.56 37.85
CA VAL A 396 28.17 14.35 38.60
C VAL A 396 28.56 14.53 40.06
N LYS A 397 27.59 14.45 40.97
CA LYS A 397 27.83 14.51 42.42
C LYS A 397 28.47 13.22 42.92
N GLY A 398 29.58 13.37 43.61
CA GLY A 398 30.38 12.31 44.23
C GLY A 398 30.30 12.31 45.76
N PRO A 399 31.25 11.65 46.44
CA PRO A 399 31.26 11.54 47.89
C PRO A 399 31.46 12.91 48.60
N PRO A 400 31.12 13.03 49.89
CA PRO A 400 31.44 14.20 50.69
C PRO A 400 32.95 14.52 50.63
N ALA A 401 33.31 15.79 50.56
CA ALA A 401 34.70 16.23 50.40
C ALA A 401 35.62 15.70 51.51
N GLU A 402 35.11 15.62 52.74
CA GLU A 402 35.82 15.10 53.92
C GLU A 402 36.11 13.60 53.85
N ARG A 403 35.42 12.86 52.98
CA ARG A 403 35.67 11.43 52.73
C ARG A 403 36.45 11.20 51.45
N ALA A 404 36.63 12.24 50.65
CA ALA A 404 37.26 12.19 49.34
C ALA A 404 38.75 12.59 49.39
N PHE A 405 39.13 13.45 50.33
CA PHE A 405 40.50 13.90 50.53
C PHE A 405 40.91 13.76 52.00
N GLU A 406 42.12 13.25 52.23
CA GLU A 406 42.74 13.20 53.55
C GLU A 406 43.17 14.61 54.01
N PRO A 407 43.47 14.82 55.32
CA PRO A 407 43.88 16.13 55.85
C PRO A 407 45.15 16.72 55.23
N ASP A 408 46.01 15.89 54.64
CA ASP A 408 47.23 16.28 53.91
C ASP A 408 46.98 16.62 52.43
N GLY A 409 45.73 16.49 51.97
CA GLY A 409 45.31 16.74 50.59
C GLY A 409 45.39 15.51 49.68
N ALA A 410 45.81 14.34 50.15
CA ALA A 410 45.86 13.13 49.34
C ALA A 410 44.45 12.58 49.03
N ALA A 411 44.21 12.16 47.78
CA ALA A 411 42.93 11.58 47.37
C ALA A 411 42.72 10.19 47.99
N THR A 412 41.57 9.98 48.62
CA THR A 412 41.21 8.67 49.20
C THR A 412 40.83 7.66 48.11
N ARG A 413 40.75 6.38 48.48
CA ARG A 413 40.20 5.34 47.58
C ARG A 413 38.80 5.69 47.04
N ALA A 414 38.00 6.44 47.80
CA ALA A 414 36.68 6.87 47.37
C ALA A 414 36.74 7.93 46.25
N ALA A 415 37.65 8.90 46.34
CA ALA A 415 37.88 9.87 45.27
C ALA A 415 38.50 9.23 44.02
N ILE A 416 39.49 8.34 44.19
CA ILE A 416 40.14 7.62 43.08
C ILE A 416 39.11 6.76 42.32
N GLY A 417 38.32 5.98 43.04
CA GLY A 417 37.28 5.14 42.43
C GLY A 417 36.18 5.96 41.76
N PHE A 418 35.82 7.11 42.33
CA PHE A 418 34.86 8.04 41.72
C PHE A 418 35.41 8.67 40.43
N ALA A 419 36.63 9.20 40.45
CA ALA A 419 37.30 9.78 39.29
C ALA A 419 37.42 8.77 38.13
N ALA A 420 37.90 7.55 38.44
CA ALA A 420 38.03 6.47 37.46
C ALA A 420 36.67 6.07 36.87
N LYS A 421 35.61 5.99 37.69
CA LYS A 421 34.25 5.68 37.22
C LYS A 421 33.70 6.73 36.25
N GLN A 422 34.05 8.00 36.47
CA GLN A 422 33.60 9.12 35.63
C GLN A 422 34.57 9.42 34.47
N GLY A 423 35.71 8.72 34.37
CA GLY A 423 36.70 8.92 33.31
C GLY A 423 37.45 10.26 33.38
N VAL A 424 37.48 10.90 34.56
CA VAL A 424 38.17 12.19 34.78
C VAL A 424 39.41 12.01 35.64
N ALA A 425 40.40 12.89 35.48
CA ALA A 425 41.57 12.88 36.35
C ALA A 425 41.22 13.39 37.75
N ILE A 426 41.94 12.93 38.78
CA ILE A 426 41.64 13.27 40.19
C ILE A 426 41.78 14.77 40.46
N ASP A 427 42.73 15.43 39.78
CA ASP A 427 42.97 16.87 39.86
C ASP A 427 41.90 17.71 39.14
N GLN A 428 41.02 17.07 38.36
CA GLN A 428 39.86 17.70 37.71
C GLN A 428 38.57 17.62 38.55
N LEU A 429 38.65 17.02 39.75
CA LEU A 429 37.53 16.95 40.68
C LEU A 429 37.34 18.30 41.39
N GLU A 430 36.12 18.80 41.37
CA GLU A 430 35.76 20.08 42.01
C GLU A 430 35.04 19.84 43.34
N ILE A 431 35.30 20.66 44.36
CA ILE A 431 34.51 20.65 45.59
C ILE A 431 33.46 21.75 45.50
N ARG A 432 32.18 21.39 45.64
CA ARG A 432 31.06 22.34 45.66
C ARG A 432 30.18 22.13 46.88
N GLU A 433 29.61 23.23 47.38
CA GLU A 433 28.61 23.20 48.45
C GLU A 433 27.23 22.89 47.87
N ALA A 434 26.54 21.89 48.43
CA ALA A 434 25.20 21.51 48.01
C ALA A 434 24.43 20.88 49.17
N GLY A 435 23.25 21.42 49.50
CA GLY A 435 22.36 20.86 50.53
C GLY A 435 22.96 20.81 51.94
N GLY A 436 23.73 21.82 52.35
CA GLY A 436 24.30 21.93 53.69
C GLY A 436 25.59 21.15 53.94
N GLY A 437 26.26 20.65 52.89
CA GLY A 437 27.58 20.01 53.00
C GLY A 437 28.43 20.17 51.75
N ARG A 438 29.74 19.89 51.85
CA ARG A 438 30.70 19.93 50.74
C ARG A 438 30.81 18.55 50.08
N TYR A 439 30.63 18.51 48.76
CA TYR A 439 30.74 17.28 47.98
C TYR A 439 31.74 17.45 46.85
N VAL A 440 32.37 16.35 46.46
CA VAL A 440 33.17 16.29 45.25
C VAL A 440 32.26 16.15 44.04
N TYR A 441 32.58 16.84 42.95
CA TYR A 441 31.90 16.80 41.68
C TYR A 441 32.91 16.48 40.57
N ALA A 442 32.49 15.63 39.64
CA ALA A 442 33.20 15.43 38.38
C ALA A 442 32.51 16.24 37.29
N VAL A 443 33.26 17.07 36.56
CA VAL A 443 32.80 17.71 35.32
C VAL A 443 33.09 16.74 34.18
N VAL A 444 32.08 15.98 33.77
CA VAL A 444 32.21 15.03 32.66
C VAL A 444 31.91 15.77 31.37
N ARG A 445 32.93 15.94 30.52
CA ARG A 445 32.80 16.52 29.18
C ARG A 445 32.58 15.42 28.16
N LYS A 446 31.45 15.45 27.45
CA LYS A 446 31.23 14.62 26.27
C LYS A 446 31.37 15.50 25.04
N THR A 447 32.46 15.26 24.30
CA THR A 447 32.64 15.87 22.99
C THR A 447 31.50 15.45 22.06
N GLY A 448 30.88 16.41 21.40
CA GLY A 448 29.85 16.16 20.41
C GLY A 448 30.35 15.26 19.28
N ARG A 449 29.45 14.58 18.58
CA ARG A 449 29.78 13.73 17.43
C ARG A 449 29.41 14.41 16.11
N PRO A 450 30.03 14.03 14.97
CA PRO A 450 29.63 14.50 13.65
C PRO A 450 28.15 14.23 13.37
N THR A 451 27.47 15.20 12.77
CA THR A 451 26.04 15.12 12.45
C THR A 451 25.68 13.89 11.62
N PRO A 452 26.41 13.53 10.54
CA PRO A 452 26.06 12.34 9.76
C PRO A 452 26.04 11.05 10.59
N GLU A 453 26.96 10.89 11.55
CA GLU A 453 27.00 9.69 12.40
C GLU A 453 25.76 9.58 13.29
N VAL A 454 25.40 10.68 13.95
CA VAL A 454 24.29 10.66 14.91
C VAL A 454 22.93 10.64 14.22
N LEU A 455 22.83 11.22 13.03
CA LEU A 455 21.65 11.08 12.18
C LEU A 455 21.51 9.65 11.66
N ALA A 456 22.57 9.03 11.15
CA ALA A 456 22.55 7.64 10.68
C ALA A 456 22.00 6.67 11.73
N GLU A 457 22.32 6.91 13.01
CA GLU A 457 21.79 6.15 14.15
C GLU A 457 20.32 6.48 14.49
N ALA A 458 19.91 7.74 14.37
CA ALA A 458 18.58 8.20 14.81
C ALA A 458 17.48 8.03 13.76
N LEU A 459 17.80 8.15 12.47
CA LEU A 459 16.84 8.16 11.37
C LEU A 459 16.00 6.88 11.24
N PRO A 460 16.53 5.65 11.44
CA PRO A 460 15.69 4.45 11.48
C PRO A 460 14.60 4.53 12.56
N GLY A 461 14.92 5.15 13.70
CA GLY A 461 13.97 5.40 14.80
C GLY A 461 12.89 6.43 14.42
N LEU A 462 13.25 7.46 13.66
CA LEU A 462 12.30 8.46 13.16
C LEU A 462 11.30 7.81 12.18
N VAL A 463 11.79 7.05 11.19
CA VAL A 463 10.93 6.42 10.18
C VAL A 463 10.05 5.33 10.79
N SER A 464 10.63 4.44 11.61
CA SER A 464 9.87 3.41 12.33
C SER A 464 8.93 3.98 13.38
N GLY A 465 9.08 5.24 13.77
CA GLY A 465 8.23 5.94 14.73
C GLY A 465 6.87 6.36 14.16
N ILE A 466 6.74 6.43 12.83
CA ILE A 466 5.48 6.82 12.16
C ILE A 466 4.42 5.73 12.41
N ARG A 467 3.24 6.14 12.82
CA ARG A 467 2.10 5.26 13.15
C ARG A 467 0.97 5.50 12.17
N PHE A 468 0.36 4.40 11.72
CA PHE A 468 -0.78 4.40 10.79
C PHE A 468 -1.91 3.54 11.34
N GLY A 469 -3.15 3.81 10.91
CA GLY A 469 -4.33 3.07 11.35
C GLY A 469 -4.31 1.60 10.92
N LYS A 470 -3.85 1.34 9.70
CA LYS A 470 -3.55 0.00 9.18
C LYS A 470 -2.16 -0.02 8.57
N THR A 471 -1.50 -1.17 8.68
CA THR A 471 -0.16 -1.38 8.10
C THR A 471 -0.08 -2.73 7.42
N MET A 472 0.91 -2.87 6.55
CA MET A 472 1.22 -4.08 5.81
C MET A 472 2.72 -4.36 5.81
N ARG A 473 3.05 -5.64 5.70
CA ARG A 473 4.36 -6.13 5.27
C ARG A 473 4.32 -6.30 3.75
N TRP A 474 5.47 -6.17 3.09
CA TRP A 474 5.58 -6.33 1.63
C TRP A 474 6.84 -7.06 1.16
N ASN A 475 7.85 -7.16 2.01
CA ASN A 475 9.11 -7.84 1.69
C ASN A 475 9.62 -8.65 2.88
N ALA A 476 10.75 -9.32 2.68
CA ALA A 476 11.36 -10.23 3.65
C ALA A 476 11.85 -9.55 4.94
N THR A 477 11.90 -8.21 5.00
CA THR A 477 12.36 -7.51 6.22
C THR A 477 11.35 -7.57 7.37
N GLY A 478 10.09 -7.89 7.05
CA GLY A 478 9.01 -7.94 8.04
C GLY A 478 8.59 -6.59 8.60
N VAL A 479 9.17 -5.47 8.12
CA VAL A 479 8.75 -4.12 8.49
C VAL A 479 7.30 -3.90 8.08
N ALA A 480 6.55 -3.24 8.97
CA ALA A 480 5.19 -2.82 8.73
C ALA A 480 5.12 -1.31 8.46
N PHE A 481 4.44 -0.92 7.39
CA PHE A 481 4.22 0.49 7.02
C PHE A 481 2.83 0.64 6.37
N SER A 482 2.34 1.85 6.14
CA SER A 482 1.04 2.04 5.47
C SER A 482 1.04 1.39 4.07
N ARG A 483 2.09 1.63 3.28
CA ARG A 483 2.32 1.05 1.96
C ARG A 483 3.82 0.76 1.77
N PRO A 484 4.23 -0.05 0.77
CA PRO A 484 5.63 -0.36 0.55
C PRO A 484 6.51 0.88 0.47
N VAL A 485 7.55 0.94 1.31
CA VAL A 485 8.64 1.92 1.14
C VAL A 485 9.52 1.43 0.00
N ARG A 486 9.82 2.31 -0.95
CA ARG A 486 10.49 1.97 -2.22
C ARG A 486 11.87 2.63 -2.36
N TRP A 487 12.08 3.82 -1.80
CA TRP A 487 13.39 4.47 -1.79
C TRP A 487 13.55 5.38 -0.56
N LEU A 488 14.81 5.73 -0.26
CA LEU A 488 15.18 6.63 0.82
C LEU A 488 16.26 7.59 0.31
N VAL A 489 16.04 8.90 0.47
CA VAL A 489 17.07 9.92 0.23
C VAL A 489 17.48 10.52 1.56
N SER A 490 18.78 10.64 1.80
CA SER A 490 19.31 11.28 3.00
C SER A 490 20.61 12.01 2.70
N LEU A 491 20.55 13.34 2.72
CA LEU A 491 21.65 14.22 2.30
C LEU A 491 21.88 15.33 3.32
N LEU A 492 23.14 15.55 3.72
CA LEU A 492 23.60 16.74 4.44
C LEU A 492 24.48 17.56 3.49
N GLY A 493 23.98 18.67 2.97
CA GLY A 493 24.59 19.31 1.82
C GLY A 493 24.54 18.37 0.61
N ASP A 494 25.70 18.06 0.04
CA ASP A 494 25.90 17.09 -1.05
C ASP A 494 26.37 15.69 -0.57
N GLU A 495 26.57 15.54 0.74
CA GLU A 495 27.06 14.31 1.36
C GLU A 495 25.90 13.39 1.75
N ILE A 496 26.05 12.09 1.47
CA ILE A 496 25.06 11.09 1.87
C ILE A 496 25.18 10.82 3.37
N VAL A 497 24.04 10.80 4.05
CA VAL A 497 23.93 10.30 5.43
C VAL A 497 23.36 8.86 5.35
N PRO A 498 24.22 7.83 5.40
CA PRO A 498 23.76 6.47 5.15
C PRO A 498 23.02 5.92 6.37
N PHE A 499 21.81 5.41 6.14
CA PHE A 499 21.11 4.56 7.11
C PHE A 499 20.32 3.50 6.36
N GLU A 500 19.96 2.42 7.05
CA GLU A 500 19.15 1.35 6.48
C GLU A 500 17.77 1.30 7.14
N TYR A 501 16.74 1.09 6.33
CA TYR A 501 15.40 0.84 6.81
C TYR A 501 14.60 0.00 5.80
N ALA A 502 13.85 -0.99 6.29
CA ALA A 502 13.02 -1.89 5.47
C ALA A 502 13.75 -2.58 4.29
N GLY A 503 15.06 -2.80 4.43
CA GLY A 503 15.90 -3.43 3.40
C GLY A 503 16.43 -2.45 2.34
N LEU A 504 16.20 -1.15 2.54
CA LEU A 504 16.69 -0.08 1.68
C LEU A 504 17.83 0.66 2.38
N THR A 505 18.87 1.00 1.62
CA THR A 505 19.94 1.90 2.06
C THR A 505 19.64 3.30 1.54
N ALA A 506 19.64 4.29 2.44
CA ALA A 506 19.46 5.68 2.07
C ALA A 506 20.61 6.18 1.19
N GLY A 507 20.25 6.89 0.11
CA GLY A 507 21.20 7.42 -0.85
C GLY A 507 20.80 8.81 -1.34
N ARG A 508 21.09 9.07 -2.62
CA ARG A 508 20.76 10.34 -3.30
C ARG A 508 19.73 10.22 -4.41
N THR A 509 19.27 9.01 -4.70
CA THR A 509 18.39 8.74 -5.84
C THR A 509 16.94 8.85 -5.39
N THR A 510 16.21 9.77 -6.01
CA THR A 510 14.76 9.92 -5.91
C THR A 510 14.10 9.48 -7.21
N HIS A 511 12.77 9.52 -7.27
CA HIS A 511 12.01 9.12 -8.45
C HIS A 511 11.08 10.23 -8.94
N GLY A 512 11.00 10.38 -10.26
CA GLY A 512 10.04 11.27 -10.93
C GLY A 512 8.59 10.75 -10.88
N PRO A 513 7.66 11.46 -11.55
CA PRO A 513 6.24 11.12 -11.53
C PRO A 513 5.96 9.79 -12.22
N ARG A 514 4.94 9.06 -11.75
CA ARG A 514 4.60 7.74 -12.29
C ARG A 514 4.13 7.81 -13.74
N ALA A 515 3.48 8.89 -14.15
CA ALA A 515 3.06 9.12 -15.53
C ALA A 515 4.25 9.02 -16.52
N ALA A 516 5.42 9.52 -16.11
CA ALA A 516 6.66 9.45 -16.88
C ALA A 516 7.44 8.13 -16.70
N GLY A 517 6.86 7.11 -16.07
CA GLY A 517 7.52 5.84 -15.78
C GLY A 517 8.42 5.85 -14.54
N SER A 518 8.25 6.82 -13.63
CA SER A 518 9.05 6.95 -12.39
C SER A 518 10.58 6.94 -12.60
N PRO A 519 11.12 7.79 -13.50
CA PRO A 519 12.55 7.80 -13.80
C PRO A 519 13.37 8.03 -12.51
N ALA A 520 14.47 7.30 -12.38
CA ALA A 520 15.43 7.52 -11.29
C ALA A 520 16.18 8.84 -11.53
N LEU A 521 16.31 9.67 -10.49
CA LEU A 521 16.89 11.00 -10.56
C LEU A 521 17.88 11.18 -9.41
N ASP A 522 19.11 11.58 -9.71
CA ASP A 522 20.11 11.86 -8.69
C ASP A 522 19.99 13.27 -8.14
N VAL A 523 19.83 13.38 -6.83
CA VAL A 523 19.78 14.63 -6.08
C VAL A 523 21.22 15.06 -5.77
N ALA A 524 21.66 16.17 -6.37
CA ALA A 524 23.03 16.65 -6.22
C ALA A 524 23.36 17.13 -4.80
N SER A 525 22.40 17.76 -4.14
CA SER A 525 22.48 18.23 -2.75
C SER A 525 21.08 18.42 -2.16
N ALA A 526 20.97 18.54 -0.84
CA ALA A 526 19.71 18.82 -0.14
C ALA A 526 18.98 20.05 -0.72
N ASP A 527 19.71 21.13 -1.03
CA ASP A 527 19.14 22.36 -1.61
C ASP A 527 18.69 22.20 -3.07
N ALA A 528 19.26 21.24 -3.80
CA ALA A 528 18.93 20.97 -5.20
C ALA A 528 17.63 20.15 -5.37
N TYR A 529 17.11 19.55 -4.28
CA TYR A 529 15.97 18.64 -4.33
C TYR A 529 14.67 19.30 -4.82
N LEU A 530 14.24 20.40 -4.20
CA LEU A 530 13.00 21.07 -4.58
C LEU A 530 13.04 21.59 -6.03
N PRO A 531 14.13 22.26 -6.49
CA PRO A 531 14.27 22.61 -7.91
C PRO A 531 14.21 21.40 -8.86
N LEU A 532 14.84 20.28 -8.49
CA LEU A 532 14.81 19.05 -9.29
C LEU A 532 13.38 18.50 -9.42
N MET A 533 12.63 18.45 -8.32
CA MET A 533 11.23 17.98 -8.34
C MET A 533 10.32 18.92 -9.13
N ALA A 534 10.50 20.23 -8.99
CA ALA A 534 9.77 21.22 -9.78
C ALA A 534 10.05 21.08 -11.29
N ALA A 535 11.28 20.74 -11.70
CA ALA A 535 11.61 20.46 -13.10
C ALA A 535 10.91 19.22 -13.66
N GLN A 536 10.50 18.30 -12.79
CA GLN A 536 9.63 17.15 -13.11
C GLN A 536 8.15 17.46 -12.94
N GLN A 537 7.79 18.73 -12.71
CA GLN A 537 6.43 19.19 -12.42
C GLN A 537 5.79 18.57 -11.17
N VAL A 538 6.61 18.01 -10.28
CA VAL A 538 6.16 17.50 -8.98
C VAL A 538 6.10 18.67 -8.01
N ILE A 539 4.91 18.98 -7.50
CA ILE A 539 4.72 20.01 -6.47
C ILE A 539 4.76 19.32 -5.12
N VAL A 540 5.93 19.23 -4.50
CA VAL A 540 6.13 18.53 -3.23
C VAL A 540 5.43 19.25 -2.07
N ASP A 541 5.47 20.58 -2.06
CA ASP A 541 4.80 21.40 -1.05
C ASP A 541 3.29 21.25 -1.16
N ARG A 542 2.68 20.67 -0.12
CA ARG A 542 1.24 20.41 -0.04
C ARG A 542 0.40 21.67 -0.18
N GLU A 543 0.77 22.79 0.44
CA GLU A 543 -0.05 24.01 0.40
C GLU A 543 0.03 24.70 -0.97
N ALA A 544 1.22 24.71 -1.59
CA ALA A 544 1.40 25.16 -2.96
C ALA A 544 0.59 24.28 -3.94
N ARG A 545 0.62 22.96 -3.75
CA ARG A 545 -0.14 22.00 -4.56
C ARG A 545 -1.64 22.22 -4.42
N ARG A 546 -2.13 22.41 -3.18
CA ARG A 546 -3.53 22.73 -2.88
C ARG A 546 -3.99 24.00 -3.58
N ALA A 547 -3.19 25.07 -3.49
CA ALA A 547 -3.49 26.35 -4.13
C ALA A 547 -3.52 26.22 -5.66
N GLU A 548 -2.60 25.45 -6.24
CA GLU A 548 -2.54 25.22 -7.68
C GLU A 548 -3.76 24.43 -8.18
N ILE A 549 -4.18 23.38 -7.47
CA ILE A 549 -5.41 22.63 -7.81
C ILE A 549 -6.62 23.56 -7.76
N ALA A 550 -6.77 24.35 -6.70
CA ALA A 550 -7.89 25.29 -6.56
C ALA A 550 -7.92 26.32 -7.70
N ARG A 551 -6.74 26.83 -8.10
CA ARG A 551 -6.59 27.76 -9.21
C ARG A 551 -7.04 27.13 -10.53
N GLN A 552 -6.51 25.96 -10.88
CA GLN A 552 -6.85 25.27 -12.13
C GLN A 552 -8.35 24.91 -12.20
N VAL A 553 -8.93 24.41 -11.11
CA VAL A 553 -10.36 24.07 -11.02
C VAL A 553 -11.24 25.30 -11.21
N ALA A 554 -10.90 26.42 -10.57
CA ALA A 554 -11.64 27.68 -10.71
C ALA A 554 -11.58 28.24 -12.14
N GLU A 555 -10.41 28.17 -12.79
CA GLU A 555 -10.22 28.59 -14.18
C GLU A 555 -11.08 27.76 -15.15
N LEU A 556 -11.02 26.42 -15.03
CA LEU A 556 -11.80 25.52 -15.90
C LEU A 556 -13.32 25.66 -15.71
N ALA A 557 -13.78 25.93 -14.49
CA ALA A 557 -15.19 26.21 -14.22
C ALA A 557 -15.64 27.55 -14.84
N ALA A 558 -14.78 28.58 -14.76
CA ALA A 558 -15.07 29.89 -15.33
C ALA A 558 -15.20 29.88 -16.85
N GLU A 559 -14.46 29.01 -17.56
CA GLU A 559 -14.56 28.85 -19.02
C GLU A 559 -15.98 28.47 -19.50
N VAL A 560 -16.75 27.74 -18.69
CA VAL A 560 -18.15 27.37 -18.98
C VAL A 560 -19.14 28.29 -18.29
N GLY A 561 -18.68 29.39 -17.69
CA GLY A 561 -19.50 30.32 -16.94
C GLY A 561 -20.10 29.72 -15.66
N GLY A 562 -19.55 28.61 -15.18
CA GLY A 562 -19.95 27.92 -13.95
C GLY A 562 -19.06 28.26 -12.76
N SER A 563 -19.36 27.65 -11.63
CA SER A 563 -18.53 27.68 -10.43
C SER A 563 -18.47 26.30 -9.78
N VAL A 564 -17.50 26.08 -8.90
CA VAL A 564 -17.41 24.88 -8.07
C VAL A 564 -17.90 25.23 -6.66
N PRO A 565 -18.86 24.47 -6.09
CA PRO A 565 -19.24 24.64 -4.70
C PRO A 565 -18.04 24.45 -3.76
N ASP A 566 -17.91 25.30 -2.75
CA ASP A 566 -16.82 25.20 -1.78
C ASP A 566 -16.86 23.86 -1.05
N ASP A 567 -15.77 23.12 -1.14
CA ASP A 567 -15.55 21.87 -0.43
C ASP A 567 -14.06 21.71 -0.08
N PRO A 568 -13.63 22.28 1.05
CA PRO A 568 -12.24 22.18 1.47
C PRO A 568 -11.81 20.74 1.73
N GLY A 569 -12.72 19.85 2.16
CA GLY A 569 -12.41 18.45 2.45
C GLY A 569 -12.09 17.66 1.19
N LEU A 570 -12.88 17.84 0.13
CA LEU A 570 -12.58 17.25 -1.18
C LEU A 570 -11.29 17.82 -1.77
N LEU A 571 -11.07 19.13 -1.65
CA LEU A 571 -9.83 19.76 -2.13
C LEU A 571 -8.59 19.22 -1.39
N ASP A 572 -8.68 19.05 -0.08
CA ASP A 572 -7.61 18.44 0.73
C ASP A 572 -7.36 17.00 0.31
N GLU A 573 -8.42 16.20 0.16
CA GLU A 573 -8.29 14.80 -0.27
C GLU A 573 -7.65 14.69 -1.67
N VAL A 574 -8.11 15.46 -2.67
CA VAL A 574 -7.51 15.46 -4.01
C VAL A 574 -6.07 15.95 -3.99
N THR A 575 -5.74 16.93 -3.14
CA THR A 575 -4.36 17.41 -2.96
C THR A 575 -3.42 16.29 -2.50
N ASP A 576 -3.93 15.37 -1.68
CA ASP A 576 -3.18 14.24 -1.13
C ASP A 576 -3.42 12.94 -1.92
N LEU A 577 -3.97 13.03 -3.15
CA LEU A 577 -4.07 11.94 -4.13
C LEU A 577 -3.15 12.12 -5.34
N VAL A 578 -2.55 13.31 -5.51
CA VAL A 578 -1.69 13.62 -6.67
C VAL A 578 -0.41 14.33 -6.25
N GLU A 579 0.63 14.20 -7.07
CA GLU A 579 1.87 14.97 -6.91
C GLU A 579 2.17 15.94 -8.07
N GLN A 580 1.54 15.71 -9.24
CA GLN A 580 1.61 16.54 -10.45
C GLN A 580 0.19 16.96 -10.85
N PRO A 581 -0.38 18.02 -10.22
CA PRO A 581 -1.78 18.36 -10.44
C PRO A 581 -2.03 18.88 -11.85
N THR A 582 -2.92 18.19 -12.58
CA THR A 582 -3.44 18.61 -13.88
C THR A 582 -4.96 18.44 -13.86
N ALA A 583 -5.70 19.54 -13.77
CA ALA A 583 -7.15 19.52 -13.81
C ALA A 583 -7.65 19.35 -15.24
N VAL A 584 -8.65 18.48 -15.42
CA VAL A 584 -9.32 18.23 -16.71
C VAL A 584 -10.81 18.43 -16.52
N ARG A 585 -11.45 19.14 -17.45
CA ARG A 585 -12.91 19.30 -17.46
C ARG A 585 -13.56 18.17 -18.25
N GLY A 586 -14.34 17.32 -17.58
CA GLY A 586 -15.21 16.33 -18.19
C GLY A 586 -16.63 16.86 -18.42
N SER A 587 -17.41 16.14 -19.23
CA SER A 587 -18.86 16.30 -19.35
C SER A 587 -19.54 14.93 -19.32
N PHE A 588 -20.83 14.92 -19.00
CA PHE A 588 -21.67 13.73 -19.02
C PHE A 588 -22.93 14.00 -19.84
N ALA A 589 -23.63 12.93 -20.25
CA ALA A 589 -24.80 13.07 -21.09
C ALA A 589 -25.96 13.80 -20.38
N ASP A 590 -26.62 14.73 -21.07
CA ASP A 590 -27.73 15.53 -20.55
C ASP A 590 -28.87 14.69 -19.94
N ASP A 591 -29.06 13.45 -20.40
CA ASP A 591 -30.08 12.55 -19.85
C ASP A 591 -29.88 12.24 -18.36
N TYR A 592 -28.66 12.32 -17.83
CA TYR A 592 -28.40 12.17 -16.39
C TYR A 592 -28.93 13.35 -15.57
N LEU A 593 -29.15 14.52 -16.18
CA LEU A 593 -29.74 15.69 -15.49
C LEU A 593 -31.21 15.47 -15.08
N ARG A 594 -31.82 14.36 -15.49
CA ARG A 594 -33.13 13.92 -14.97
C ARG A 594 -33.04 13.38 -13.54
N LEU A 595 -31.85 12.96 -13.11
CA LEU A 595 -31.60 12.52 -11.73
C LEU A 595 -31.50 13.74 -10.80
N PRO A 596 -31.82 13.58 -9.51
CA PRO A 596 -31.64 14.65 -8.55
C PRO A 596 -30.18 15.12 -8.51
N LYS A 597 -30.00 16.45 -8.47
CA LYS A 597 -28.68 17.11 -8.44
C LYS A 597 -27.78 16.55 -7.33
N GLU A 598 -28.37 16.28 -6.17
CA GLU A 598 -27.68 15.76 -4.99
C GLU A 598 -27.09 14.37 -5.24
N VAL A 599 -27.76 13.54 -6.05
CA VAL A 599 -27.27 12.20 -6.42
C VAL A 599 -26.03 12.34 -7.31
N LEU A 600 -26.09 13.19 -8.33
CA LEU A 600 -24.96 13.44 -9.24
C LEU A 600 -23.75 14.02 -8.51
N ILE A 601 -23.96 15.04 -7.67
CA ILE A 601 -22.92 15.64 -6.83
C ILE A 601 -22.32 14.61 -5.89
N THR A 602 -23.14 13.77 -5.25
CA THR A 602 -22.65 12.75 -4.33
C THR A 602 -21.77 11.74 -5.07
N VAL A 603 -22.17 11.29 -6.26
CA VAL A 603 -21.37 10.35 -7.06
C VAL A 603 -20.05 10.97 -7.49
N MET A 604 -20.07 12.18 -8.05
CA MET A 604 -18.86 12.89 -8.46
C MET A 604 -17.89 13.07 -7.29
N LYS A 605 -18.37 13.51 -6.13
CA LYS A 605 -17.49 13.77 -4.97
C LYS A 605 -17.03 12.48 -4.28
N LYS A 606 -17.98 11.62 -3.89
CA LYS A 606 -17.70 10.46 -3.03
C LYS A 606 -17.21 9.23 -3.76
N HIS A 607 -17.45 9.10 -5.05
CA HIS A 607 -16.98 7.95 -5.81
C HIS A 607 -15.86 8.36 -6.77
N GLN A 608 -15.94 9.52 -7.41
CA GLN A 608 -14.96 9.89 -8.44
C GLN A 608 -13.90 10.89 -7.97
N ARG A 609 -14.08 11.52 -6.80
CA ARG A 609 -13.24 12.63 -6.32
C ARG A 609 -13.17 13.80 -7.31
N TYR A 610 -14.30 14.08 -7.94
CA TYR A 610 -14.45 15.16 -8.92
C TYR A 610 -15.08 16.40 -8.30
N PHE A 611 -14.65 17.56 -8.77
CA PHE A 611 -15.23 18.85 -8.44
C PHE A 611 -16.44 19.12 -9.34
N PRO A 612 -17.68 19.13 -8.81
CA PRO A 612 -18.85 19.39 -9.62
C PRO A 612 -18.88 20.86 -10.05
N VAL A 613 -19.03 21.11 -11.34
CA VAL A 613 -19.30 22.45 -11.87
C VAL A 613 -20.80 22.70 -11.83
N VAL A 614 -21.22 23.86 -11.37
CA VAL A 614 -22.63 24.27 -11.36
C VAL A 614 -22.83 25.52 -12.20
N GLY A 615 -23.96 25.58 -12.93
CA GLY A 615 -24.39 26.79 -13.65
C GLY A 615 -24.71 27.97 -12.72
N LYS A 616 -24.97 29.15 -13.31
CA LYS A 616 -25.25 30.38 -12.55
C LYS A 616 -26.57 30.24 -11.77
N LEU A 617 -26.56 30.63 -10.49
CA LEU A 617 -27.71 30.61 -9.58
C LEU A 617 -29.05 30.95 -10.27
N GLY A 618 -29.90 29.93 -10.46
CA GLY A 618 -31.28 30.09 -10.93
C GLY A 618 -31.74 29.10 -12.02
N ASP A 619 -30.83 28.44 -12.74
CA ASP A 619 -31.16 27.46 -13.78
C ASP A 619 -31.05 26.01 -13.31
N GLY A 620 -30.38 25.75 -12.18
CA GLY A 620 -30.35 24.45 -11.51
C GLY A 620 -29.59 23.35 -12.25
N LYS A 621 -28.87 23.71 -13.33
CA LYS A 621 -28.13 22.75 -14.17
C LYS A 621 -26.72 22.49 -13.61
N LEU A 622 -26.35 21.21 -13.58
CA LEU A 622 -24.99 20.69 -13.37
C LEU A 622 -24.27 20.58 -14.70
#